data_AF-A0A176WKW1-F1
#
_entry.id   AF-A0A176WKW1-F1
#
_cell.length_a   1.000
_cell.length_b   1.000
_cell.length_c   1.000
_cell.angle_alpha   90.00
_cell.angle_beta   90.00
_cell.angle_gamma   90.00
#
_symmetry.space_group_name_H-M   'P 1'
#
loop_
_entity.id
_entity.type
_entity.pdbx_description
1 polymer ?
#
loop_
_entity_poly.entity_id
_entity_poly.type
_entity_poly.pdbx_seq_one_letter_code
_entity_poly.pdbx_strand_id
1 'polypeptide(L)'
;MASNASAALLAFRRFCSSASTAASAASSKTRKKKNLVEVLQFLPNWGVGAKVCKGHWEPDTFYQLTRIQLGKDARHGAAWGIFHASGAPKSGVEEKIGGVNKRCWRYLKGEQKGGMEKV
;
A
#
# COMPACT_ATOMS: atom_id res chain seq x y z
N MET A 1 8.86 2.89 60.14
CA MET A 1 9.45 3.50 58.93
C MET A 1 9.69 2.38 57.93
N ALA A 2 8.91 2.37 56.84
CA ALA A 2 8.88 1.27 55.87
C ALA A 2 10.18 1.21 55.06
N SER A 3 10.83 0.04 55.09
CA SER A 3 12.03 -0.30 54.32
C SER A 3 11.62 -0.70 52.91
N ASN A 4 11.92 0.17 51.93
CA ASN A 4 11.55 -0.05 50.54
C ASN A 4 12.75 -0.60 49.76
N ALA A 5 12.51 -1.75 49.13
CA ALA A 5 13.44 -2.52 48.33
C ALA A 5 14.11 -1.72 47.21
N SER A 6 15.43 -1.88 47.06
CA SER A 6 16.17 -1.34 45.92
C SER A 6 15.95 -2.21 44.69
N ALA A 7 15.40 -1.57 43.65
CA ALA A 7 15.05 -2.17 42.38
C ALA A 7 16.28 -2.69 41.62
N ALA A 8 16.24 -3.95 41.22
CA ALA A 8 17.20 -4.56 40.31
C ALA A 8 17.00 -3.98 38.90
N LEU A 9 17.97 -3.19 38.42
CA LEU A 9 18.04 -2.75 37.04
C LEU A 9 18.52 -3.92 36.16
N LEU A 10 17.59 -4.62 35.54
CA LEU A 10 17.87 -5.58 34.48
C LEU A 10 18.36 -4.82 33.24
N ALA A 11 19.68 -4.81 33.05
CA ALA A 11 20.33 -4.35 31.83
C ALA A 11 19.88 -5.22 30.65
N PHE A 12 18.98 -4.70 29.82
CA PHE A 12 18.70 -5.26 28.49
C PHE A 12 19.95 -5.09 27.61
N ARG A 13 20.75 -6.15 27.53
CA ARG A 13 21.90 -6.25 26.62
C ARG A 13 21.40 -6.20 25.17
N ARG A 14 22.10 -5.41 24.35
CA ARG A 14 21.82 -5.19 22.93
C ARG A 14 21.74 -6.50 22.14
N PHE A 15 20.74 -6.56 21.27
CA PHE A 15 20.51 -7.60 20.28
C PHE A 15 21.67 -7.66 19.27
N CYS A 16 22.40 -8.76 19.26
CA CYS A 16 23.39 -9.06 18.22
C CYS A 16 22.63 -9.71 17.05
N SER A 17 22.61 -9.08 15.88
CA SER A 17 22.04 -9.67 14.66
C SER A 17 23.18 -9.99 13.70
N SER A 18 23.49 -11.29 13.58
CA SER A 18 24.24 -11.83 12.47
C SER A 18 23.76 -13.25 12.20
N ALA A 19 23.15 -13.45 11.04
CA ALA A 19 23.23 -14.67 10.25
C ALA A 19 22.37 -14.51 8.99
N SER A 20 23.05 -14.23 7.88
CA SER A 20 22.53 -14.45 6.55
C SER A 20 22.48 -15.95 6.29
N THR A 21 21.29 -16.49 6.04
CA THR A 21 21.13 -17.77 5.34
C THR A 21 20.04 -17.62 4.30
N ALA A 22 20.48 -17.57 3.04
CA ALA A 22 19.63 -17.73 1.88
C ALA A 22 19.10 -19.18 1.87
N ALA A 23 17.79 -19.33 2.01
CA ALA A 23 17.11 -20.58 1.73
C ALA A 23 15.95 -20.28 0.77
N SER A 24 16.19 -20.59 -0.50
CA SER A 24 15.16 -20.67 -1.53
C SER A 24 14.22 -21.82 -1.19
N ALA A 25 13.03 -21.49 -0.68
CA ALA A 25 11.92 -22.42 -0.56
C ALA A 25 10.83 -21.98 -1.52
N ALA A 26 10.59 -22.80 -2.54
CA ALA A 26 9.42 -22.73 -3.41
C ALA A 26 8.18 -23.10 -2.57
N SER A 27 7.73 -22.18 -1.72
CA SER A 27 6.44 -22.30 -1.05
C SER A 27 5.36 -22.00 -2.09
N SER A 28 4.26 -22.77 -2.07
CA SER A 28 3.01 -22.34 -2.70
C SER A 28 2.81 -20.87 -2.33
N LYS A 29 2.81 -19.99 -3.35
CA LYS A 29 2.85 -18.54 -3.15
C LYS A 29 1.50 -18.15 -2.54
N THR A 30 1.35 -18.30 -1.22
CA THR A 30 0.26 -17.68 -0.48
C THR A 30 0.32 -16.23 -0.92
N ARG A 31 -0.68 -15.78 -1.68
CA ARG A 31 -0.70 -14.42 -2.24
C ARG A 31 -0.81 -13.49 -1.05
N LYS A 32 0.34 -13.12 -0.46
CA LYS A 32 0.42 -12.13 0.59
C LYS A 32 -0.32 -10.91 0.05
N LYS A 33 -1.30 -10.44 0.80
CA LYS A 33 -2.08 -9.27 0.40
C LYS A 33 -1.09 -8.13 0.15
N LYS A 34 -1.15 -7.55 -1.04
CA LYS A 34 -0.20 -6.52 -1.49
C LYS A 34 -0.62 -5.15 -0.99
N ASN A 35 0.37 -4.29 -0.88
CA ASN A 35 0.19 -2.86 -0.65
C ASN A 35 -0.32 -2.13 -1.91
N LEU A 36 -0.79 -0.88 -1.80
CA LEU A 36 -1.09 -0.07 -2.99
C LEU A 36 0.16 0.15 -3.83
N VAL A 37 1.27 0.55 -3.20
CA VAL A 37 2.54 0.82 -3.90
C VAL A 37 3.07 -0.45 -4.59
N GLU A 38 2.96 -1.59 -3.91
CA GLU A 38 3.31 -2.89 -4.47
C GLU A 38 2.38 -3.32 -5.61
N VAL A 39 1.13 -2.87 -5.64
CA VAL A 39 0.24 -3.10 -6.78
C VAL A 39 0.68 -2.21 -7.95
N LEU A 40 1.00 -0.94 -7.68
CA LEU A 40 1.33 0.06 -8.67
C LEU A 40 2.70 -0.12 -9.33
N GLN A 41 3.68 -0.68 -8.63
CA GLN A 41 5.00 -0.99 -9.21
C GLN A 41 4.91 -2.00 -10.37
N PHE A 42 3.82 -2.77 -10.46
CA PHE A 42 3.60 -3.70 -11.59
C PHE A 42 2.97 -3.01 -12.81
N LEU A 43 2.51 -1.77 -12.66
CA LEU A 43 1.90 -1.01 -13.74
C LEU A 43 2.91 -0.01 -14.34
N PRO A 44 2.80 0.27 -15.66
CA PRO A 44 3.57 1.37 -16.25
C PRO A 44 3.17 2.69 -15.60
N ASN A 45 4.10 3.65 -15.53
CA ASN A 45 3.89 4.98 -14.93
C ASN A 45 3.34 4.93 -13.50
N TRP A 46 3.72 3.93 -12.70
CA TRP A 46 3.23 3.74 -11.33
C TRP A 46 1.70 3.67 -11.21
N GLY A 47 1.01 3.23 -12.27
CA GLY A 47 -0.44 3.10 -12.30
C GLY A 47 -1.21 4.42 -12.15
N VAL A 48 -0.63 5.55 -12.55
CA VAL A 48 -1.39 6.80 -12.73
C VAL A 48 -2.49 6.57 -13.77
N GLY A 49 -3.72 7.00 -13.46
CA GLY A 49 -4.94 6.72 -14.23
C GLY A 49 -5.55 5.35 -13.99
N ALA A 50 -4.91 4.47 -13.20
CA ALA A 50 -5.47 3.17 -12.87
C ALA A 50 -6.61 3.28 -11.83
N LYS A 51 -7.56 2.35 -11.93
CA LYS A 51 -8.63 2.19 -10.94
C LYS A 51 -8.18 1.20 -9.88
N VAL A 52 -8.21 1.61 -8.62
CA VAL A 52 -7.81 0.78 -7.48
C VAL A 52 -8.91 0.76 -6.43
N CYS A 53 -9.14 -0.40 -5.83
CA CYS A 53 -10.12 -0.58 -4.77
C CYS A 53 -9.53 -1.34 -3.59
N LYS A 54 -10.16 -1.19 -2.42
CA LYS A 54 -9.84 -2.06 -1.28
C LYS A 54 -10.66 -3.33 -1.36
N GLY A 55 -10.13 -4.40 -0.78
CA GLY A 55 -10.73 -5.72 -0.85
C GLY A 55 -12.13 -5.85 -0.25
N HIS A 56 -12.46 -5.03 0.76
CA HIS A 56 -13.75 -5.04 1.46
C HIS A 56 -14.71 -3.95 0.96
N TRP A 57 -14.33 -3.21 -0.08
CA TRP A 57 -15.18 -2.16 -0.64
C TRP A 57 -16.17 -2.73 -1.63
N GLU A 58 -17.29 -2.02 -1.81
CA GLU A 58 -18.25 -2.29 -2.87
C GLU A 58 -17.56 -2.25 -4.24
N PRO A 59 -17.97 -3.09 -5.20
CA PRO A 59 -17.30 -3.23 -6.50
C PRO A 59 -17.28 -1.93 -7.33
N ASP A 60 -18.30 -1.08 -7.18
CA ASP A 60 -18.42 0.22 -7.84
C ASP A 60 -17.69 1.35 -7.10
N THR A 61 -17.07 1.07 -5.95
CA THR A 61 -16.31 2.05 -5.18
C THR A 61 -14.81 1.88 -5.42
N PHE A 62 -14.21 2.86 -6.10
CA PHE A 62 -12.80 2.83 -6.46
C PHE A 62 -12.19 4.23 -6.45
N TYR A 63 -10.87 4.28 -6.29
CA TYR A 63 -10.10 5.49 -6.58
C TYR A 63 -9.54 5.40 -7.98
N GLN A 64 -9.61 6.51 -8.72
CA GLN A 64 -8.79 6.71 -9.90
C GLN A 64 -7.51 7.43 -9.47
N LEU A 65 -6.37 6.77 -9.63
CA LEU A 65 -5.08 7.32 -9.20
C LEU A 65 -4.69 8.53 -10.07
N THR A 66 -4.26 9.63 -9.45
CA THR A 66 -3.76 10.82 -10.17
C THR A 66 -2.27 11.02 -9.95
N ARG A 67 -1.81 10.93 -8.70
CA ARG A 67 -0.41 11.18 -8.32
C ARG A 67 0.05 10.20 -7.26
N ILE A 68 1.33 9.86 -7.28
CA ILE A 68 2.02 9.11 -6.23
C ILE A 68 3.29 9.84 -5.79
N GLN A 69 3.55 9.84 -4.49
CA GLN A 69 4.82 10.27 -3.90
C GLN A 69 5.39 9.10 -3.11
N LEU A 70 6.55 8.62 -3.55
CA LEU A 70 7.24 7.49 -2.93
C LEU A 70 8.28 8.00 -1.94
N GLY A 71 8.44 7.26 -0.84
CA GLY A 71 9.56 7.45 0.08
C GLY A 71 10.84 6.78 -0.43
N LYS A 72 11.89 6.81 0.40
CA LYS A 72 13.25 6.35 0.06
C LYS A 72 13.32 4.89 -0.44
N ASP A 73 12.47 4.00 0.11
CA ASP A 73 12.50 2.57 -0.21
C ASP A 73 11.51 2.15 -1.31
N ALA A 74 10.77 3.10 -1.90
CA ALA A 74 9.72 2.88 -2.89
C ALA A 74 8.63 1.83 -2.52
N ARG A 75 8.60 1.37 -1.26
CA ARG A 75 7.57 0.46 -0.71
C ARG A 75 6.44 1.20 -0.01
N HIS A 76 6.73 2.43 0.41
CA HIS A 76 5.84 3.28 1.16
C HIS A 76 5.71 4.62 0.45
N GLY A 77 4.59 5.29 0.67
CA GLY A 77 4.34 6.57 0.05
C GLY A 77 2.98 7.13 0.39
N ALA A 78 2.69 8.27 -0.22
CA ALA A 78 1.38 8.87 -0.28
C ALA A 78 0.87 8.81 -1.72
N ALA A 79 -0.43 8.60 -1.89
CA ALA A 79 -1.09 8.62 -3.18
C ALA A 79 -2.26 9.58 -3.12
N TRP A 80 -2.55 10.19 -4.26
CA TRP A 80 -3.72 11.03 -4.47
C TRP A 80 -4.54 10.42 -5.61
N GLY A 81 -5.84 10.63 -5.52
CA GLY A 81 -6.75 10.16 -6.54
C GLY A 81 -8.15 10.70 -6.35
N ILE A 82 -8.95 10.49 -7.38
CA ILE A 82 -10.35 10.89 -7.45
C ILE A 82 -11.17 9.74 -6.87
N PHE A 83 -12.00 10.02 -5.88
CA PHE A 83 -12.87 9.02 -5.27
C PHE A 83 -14.15 8.84 -6.09
N HIS A 84 -14.42 7.60 -6.47
CA HIS A 84 -15.68 7.19 -7.06
C HIS A 84 -16.38 6.26 -6.08
N ALA A 85 -17.55 6.66 -5.59
CA ALA A 85 -18.45 5.82 -4.81
C ALA A 85 -19.66 5.43 -5.64
N SER A 86 -20.20 4.24 -5.37
CA SER A 86 -21.44 3.78 -5.98
C SER A 86 -22.58 4.75 -5.65
N GLY A 87 -23.22 5.32 -6.68
CA GLY A 87 -24.36 6.24 -6.53
C GLY A 87 -24.01 7.69 -6.16
N ALA A 88 -22.74 8.05 -5.95
CA ALA A 88 -22.33 9.43 -5.70
C ALA A 88 -21.78 10.09 -6.98
N PRO A 89 -21.99 11.40 -7.17
CA PRO A 89 -21.35 12.14 -8.25
C PRO A 89 -19.82 12.05 -8.11
N LYS A 90 -19.13 11.99 -9.25
CA LYS A 90 -17.66 12.01 -9.30
C LYS A 90 -17.19 13.25 -8.55
N SER A 91 -16.56 13.08 -7.39
CA SER A 91 -15.85 14.18 -6.74
C SER A 91 -14.65 14.45 -7.64
N GLY A 92 -14.77 15.38 -8.60
CA GLY A 92 -13.68 15.75 -9.52
C GLY A 92 -12.48 16.38 -8.81
N VAL A 93 -12.50 16.41 -7.49
CA VAL A 93 -11.43 16.86 -6.61
C VAL A 93 -10.51 15.68 -6.33
N GLU A 94 -9.22 15.88 -6.55
CA GLU A 94 -8.21 14.92 -6.12
C GLU A 94 -8.06 14.94 -4.60
N GLU A 95 -8.16 13.77 -3.99
CA GLU A 95 -8.07 13.61 -2.55
C GLU A 95 -6.90 12.70 -2.19
N LYS A 96 -6.32 12.95 -1.02
CA LYS A 96 -5.27 12.09 -0.48
C LYS A 96 -5.87 10.74 -0.12
N ILE A 97 -5.36 9.69 -0.75
CA ILE A 97 -5.84 8.32 -0.52
C ILE A 97 -5.39 7.86 0.87
N GLY A 98 -6.36 7.57 1.73
CA GLY A 98 -6.13 7.04 3.07
C GLY A 98 -5.74 5.55 3.05
N GLY A 99 -4.74 5.20 3.85
CA GLY A 99 -4.34 3.81 4.06
C GLY A 99 -3.61 3.18 2.87
N VAL A 100 -2.83 3.97 2.12
CA VAL A 100 -1.92 3.49 1.05
C VAL A 100 -1.15 2.26 1.53
N ASN A 101 -0.54 2.34 2.72
CA ASN A 101 0.32 1.29 3.25
C ASN A 101 -0.42 0.04 3.79
N LYS A 102 -1.74 -0.06 3.60
CA LYS A 102 -2.52 -1.21 4.05
C LYS A 102 -2.43 -2.34 3.04
N ARG A 103 -2.44 -3.57 3.53
CA ARG A 103 -2.40 -4.79 2.70
C ARG A 103 -3.79 -5.24 2.31
N CYS A 104 -4.55 -4.37 1.67
CA CYS A 104 -5.91 -4.67 1.23
C CYS A 104 -6.23 -4.08 -0.14
N TRP A 105 -5.23 -3.59 -0.87
CA TRP A 105 -5.43 -2.98 -2.17
C TRP A 105 -5.43 -4.03 -3.28
N ARG A 106 -6.30 -3.80 -4.26
CA ARG A 106 -6.36 -4.54 -5.52
C ARG A 106 -6.51 -3.52 -6.64
N TYR A 107 -5.88 -3.81 -7.79
CA TYR A 107 -6.18 -3.06 -9.01
C TYR A 107 -7.46 -3.65 -9.61
N LEU A 108 -8.34 -2.78 -10.08
CA LEU A 108 -9.43 -3.19 -10.95
C LEU A 108 -8.85 -3.19 -12.36
N LYS A 109 -8.89 -4.36 -13.02
CA LYS A 109 -8.59 -4.44 -14.45
C LYS A 109 -9.78 -3.85 -15.20
N GLY A 110 -9.93 -2.54 -15.13
CA GLY A 110 -10.81 -1.81 -16.00
C GLY A 110 -10.23 -1.88 -17.41
N GLU A 111 -11.05 -2.26 -18.38
CA GLU A 111 -10.76 -2.11 -19.80
C GLU A 111 -10.27 -0.67 -20.03
N GLN A 112 -8.96 -0.49 -20.20
CA GLN A 112 -8.44 0.78 -20.68
C GLN A 112 -8.90 0.89 -22.13
N LYS A 113 -10.06 1.51 -22.36
CA LYS A 113 -10.40 2.03 -23.69
C LYS A 113 -9.31 3.05 -24.02
N GLY A 114 -8.38 2.63 -24.87
CA GLY A 114 -7.24 3.41 -25.29
C GLY A 114 -7.69 4.72 -25.94
N GLY A 115 -7.54 5.81 -25.21
CA GLY A 115 -7.56 7.16 -25.75
C GLY A 115 -6.12 7.65 -25.83
N MET A 116 -5.31 7.03 -26.68
CA MET A 116 -4.03 7.59 -27.10
C MET A 116 -4.18 7.86 -28.60
N GLU A 117 -4.81 8.99 -28.89
CA GLU A 117 -4.82 9.58 -30.22
C GLU A 117 -3.37 9.92 -30.57
N LYS A 118 -2.86 9.28 -31.62
CA LYS A 118 -1.55 9.58 -32.19
C LYS A 118 -1.62 10.98 -32.81
N VAL A 119 -0.67 11.85 -32.46
CA VAL A 119 -0.22 12.97 -33.28
C VAL A 119 1.15 12.61 -33.83
#